data_AF-A0A392PY49-F1
#
_entry.id   AF-A0A392PY49-F1
#
_cell.length_a   1.000
_cell.length_b   1.000
_cell.length_c   1.000
_cell.angle_alpha   90.00
_cell.angle_beta   90.00
_cell.angle_gamma   90.00
#
_symmetry.space_group_name_H-M   'P 1'
#
loop_
_entity.id
_entity.type
_entity.pdbx_description
1 polymer ?
#
loop_
_entity_poly.entity_id
_entity_poly.type
_entity_poly.pdbx_seq_one_letter_code
_entity_poly.pdbx_strand_id
1 'polypeptide(L)' 'TIYGSLEFPKLTFSQNVKLRPGVNKISLLSVAVGLPNVGPHFETWNAGVLGPITLNGLDEGRRDLSWQKWSYKVLP' A
#
# COMPACT_ATOMS: atom_id res chain seq x y z
N THR A 1 -4.97 -4.50 9.35
CA THR A 1 -3.75 -5.17 8.86
C THR A 1 -4.13 -6.37 8.04
N ILE A 2 -3.36 -6.70 7.01
CA ILE A 2 -3.53 -7.88 6.15
C ILE A 2 -2.15 -8.44 5.81
N TYR A 3 -2.06 -9.75 5.58
CA TYR A 3 -0.80 -10.45 5.26
C TYR A 3 -1.03 -11.37 4.06
N GLY A 4 -0.02 -11.47 3.20
CA GLY A 4 0.00 -12.37 2.04
C GLY A 4 0.65 -13.70 2.42
N SER A 5 0.59 -14.65 1.50
CA SER A 5 1.34 -15.90 1.60
C SER A 5 2.56 -15.86 0.67
N LEU A 6 3.44 -16.87 0.81
CA LEU A 6 4.59 -17.03 -0.09
C LEU A 6 4.16 -17.15 -1.56
N GLU A 7 3.09 -17.90 -1.82
CA GLU A 7 2.54 -18.10 -3.17
C GLU A 7 1.75 -16.88 -3.66
N PHE A 8 1.08 -16.16 -2.77
CA PHE A 8 0.23 -15.00 -3.07
C PHE A 8 0.62 -13.79 -2.21
N PRO A 9 1.75 -13.12 -2.50
CA PRO A 9 2.23 -11.98 -1.73
C PRO A 9 1.46 -10.69 -2.01
N LYS A 10 0.73 -10.61 -3.13
CA LYS A 10 -0.07 -9.44 -3.52
C LYS A 10 -1.27 -9.28 -2.59
N LEU A 11 -1.50 -8.07 -2.09
CA LEU A 11 -2.56 -7.77 -1.14
C LEU A 11 -3.40 -6.56 -1.54
N THR A 12 -4.67 -6.60 -1.14
CA THR A 12 -5.60 -5.45 -1.18
C THR A 12 -6.14 -5.23 0.23
N PHE A 13 -5.98 -4.02 0.75
CA PHE A 13 -6.58 -3.61 2.03
C PHE A 13 -7.70 -2.61 1.77
N SER A 14 -8.90 -2.90 2.27
CA SER A 14 -10.07 -2.02 2.14
C SER A 14 -10.83 -1.99 3.47
N GLN A 15 -10.90 -0.80 4.08
CA GLN A 15 -11.62 -0.55 5.33
C GLN A 15 -12.11 0.89 5.39
N ASN A 16 -13.17 1.11 6.16
CA ASN A 16 -13.60 2.47 6.50
C ASN A 16 -12.53 3.14 7.38
N VAL A 17 -12.20 4.38 7.07
CA VAL A 17 -11.23 5.20 7.82
C VAL A 17 -11.93 6.42 8.41
N LYS A 18 -11.52 6.82 9.61
CA LYS A 18 -12.05 8.02 10.27
C LYS A 18 -11.22 9.24 9.86
N LEU A 19 -11.77 10.07 9.00
CA LEU A 19 -11.18 11.35 8.60
C LEU A 19 -11.83 12.50 9.36
N ARG A 20 -11.10 13.60 9.53
CA ARG A 20 -11.59 14.83 10.16
C ARG A 20 -11.56 15.99 9.16
N PRO A 21 -12.35 17.05 9.35
CA PRO A 21 -12.19 18.28 8.59
C PRO A 21 -10.74 18.80 8.64
N GLY A 22 -10.20 19.18 7.49
CA GLY A 22 -8.82 19.65 7.35
C GLY A 22 -7.83 18.56 6.90
N VAL A 23 -6.56 18.73 7.28
CA VAL A 23 -5.45 17.88 6.82
C VAL A 23 -5.39 16.60 7.64
N ASN A 24 -5.50 15.45 6.96
CA ASN A 24 -5.36 14.13 7.56
C ASN A 24 -4.02 13.51 7.16
N LYS A 25 -3.29 12.93 8.12
CA LYS A 25 -2.05 12.20 7.86
C LYS A 25 -2.36 10.73 7.60
N ILE A 26 -2.06 10.26 6.39
CA ILE A 26 -2.16 8.84 6.03
C ILE A 26 -0.75 8.27 6.03
N SER A 27 -0.53 7.18 6.77
CA SER A 27 0.74 6.47 6.85
C SER A 27 0.52 5.01 6.52
N LEU A 28 1.33 4.47 5.63
CA LEU A 28 1.26 3.07 5.19
C LEU A 28 2.54 2.37 5.64
N LEU A 29 2.41 1.37 6.50
CA LEU A 29 3.51 0.50 6.89
C LEU A 29 3.48 -0.74 5.99
N SER A 30 4.54 -0.94 5.21
CA SER A 30 4.73 -2.12 4.38
C SER A 30 5.90 -2.93 4.90
N VAL A 31 5.73 -4.25 4.98
CA VAL A 31 6.73 -5.19 5.48
C VAL A 31 6.85 -6.33 4.49
N ALA A 32 8.08 -6.64 4.08
CA ALA A 32 8.41 -7.85 3.32
C ALA A 32 8.97 -8.90 4.28
N VAL A 33 8.35 -10.09 4.30
CA VAL A 33 8.78 -11.22 5.15
C VAL A 33 9.39 -12.27 4.24
N GLY A 34 10.72 -12.29 4.18
CA GLY A 34 11.45 -13.03 3.15
C GLY A 34 11.38 -12.36 1.78
N LEU A 35 12.34 -12.67 0.92
CA LEU A 35 12.37 -12.23 -0.48
C LEU A 35 12.35 -13.46 -1.41
N PRO A 36 11.79 -13.34 -2.62
CA PRO A 36 11.82 -14.41 -3.61
C PRO A 36 13.25 -14.89 -3.86
N ASN A 37 13.43 -16.21 -3.94
CA ASN A 37 14.73 -16.85 -4.17
C ASN A 37 14.70 -17.92 -5.28
N VAL A 38 13.54 -18.18 -5.88
CA VAL A 38 13.31 -19.18 -6.92
C VAL A 38 12.31 -18.62 -7.93
N GLY A 39 12.53 -18.94 -9.21
CA GLY A 39 11.66 -18.56 -10.33
C GLY A 39 12.40 -17.70 -11.38
N PRO A 40 11.97 -17.69 -12.65
CA PRO A 40 12.54 -16.80 -13.65
C PRO A 40 12.39 -15.34 -13.23
N HIS A 41 13.49 -14.59 -13.28
CA HIS A 41 13.53 -13.16 -12.98
C HIS A 41 13.00 -12.79 -11.58
N PHE A 42 13.21 -13.63 -10.57
CA PHE A 42 12.72 -13.39 -9.20
C PHE A 42 13.24 -12.07 -8.60
N GLU A 43 14.38 -11.58 -9.08
CA GLU A 43 14.98 -10.29 -8.72
C GLU A 43 14.13 -9.07 -9.14
N THR A 44 13.21 -9.25 -10.09
CA THR A 44 12.33 -8.18 -10.60
C THR A 44 10.98 -8.12 -9.89
N TRP A 45 10.73 -9.03 -8.95
CA TRP A 45 9.44 -9.11 -8.27
C TRP A 45 9.30 -7.96 -7.28
N ASN A 46 8.17 -7.27 -7.37
CA ASN A 46 7.92 -6.09 -6.58
C ASN A 46 7.44 -6.42 -5.16
N ALA A 47 7.93 -5.65 -4.19
CA ALA A 47 7.40 -5.60 -2.83
C ALA A 47 7.06 -4.16 -2.46
N GLY A 48 6.11 -3.97 -1.55
CA GLY A 48 5.69 -2.64 -1.10
C GLY A 48 4.29 -2.24 -1.56
N VAL A 49 3.94 -0.98 -1.32
CA VAL A 49 2.68 -0.38 -1.77
C VAL A 49 2.93 0.34 -3.09
N LEU A 50 2.64 -0.33 -4.20
CA LEU A 50 2.73 0.24 -5.56
C LEU A 50 1.40 0.78 -6.09
N GLY A 51 0.33 0.64 -5.30
CA GLY A 51 -0.99 1.11 -5.63
C GLY A 51 -1.81 0.14 -6.50
N PRO A 52 -3.03 0.57 -6.87
CA PRO A 52 -3.59 1.90 -6.63
C PRO A 52 -3.94 2.17 -5.15
N ILE A 53 -3.86 3.43 -4.73
CA ILE A 53 -4.27 3.89 -3.39
C ILE A 53 -5.46 4.81 -3.58
N THR A 54 -6.68 4.36 -3.24
CA THR A 54 -7.88 5.16 -3.49
C THR A 54 -8.75 5.35 -2.26
N LEU A 55 -9.35 6.53 -2.16
CA LEU A 55 -10.31 6.89 -1.14
C LEU A 55 -11.67 7.14 -1.79
N ASN A 56 -12.71 6.45 -1.29
CA ASN A 56 -14.08 6.54 -1.79
C ASN A 56 -14.99 7.23 -0.77
N GLY A 57 -16.12 7.75 -1.24
CA GLY A 57 -17.15 8.34 -0.37
C GLY A 57 -16.87 9.78 0.06
N LEU A 58 -16.04 10.49 -0.72
CA LEU A 58 -15.91 11.95 -0.60
C LEU A 58 -17.08 12.63 -1.32
N ASP A 59 -17.30 13.93 -1.07
CA ASP A 59 -18.31 14.71 -1.80
C ASP A 59 -18.04 14.73 -3.32
N GLU A 60 -16.77 14.72 -3.70
CA GLU A 60 -16.28 14.58 -5.10
C GLU A 60 -16.25 13.11 -5.59
N GLY A 61 -16.73 12.16 -4.79
CA GLY A 61 -16.76 10.74 -5.09
C GLY A 61 -15.48 10.00 -4.70
N ARG A 62 -14.68 9.62 -5.71
CA ARG A 62 -13.45 8.82 -5.54
C ARG A 62 -12.23 9.67 -5.84
N ARG A 63 -11.26 9.64 -4.92
CA ARG A 63 -9.95 10.26 -5.10
C ARG A 63 -8.87 9.20 -5.21
N ASP A 64 -8.03 9.30 -6.24
CA ASP A 64 -6.82 8.52 -6.37
C ASP A 64 -5.63 9.26 -5.73
N LEU A 65 -4.98 8.60 -4.78
CA LEU A 65 -3.85 9.11 -4.01
C LEU A 65 -2.51 8.55 -4.52
N SER A 66 -2.51 7.67 -5.53
CA SER A 66 -1.31 6.98 -6.02
C SER A 66 -0.22 7.96 -6.49
N TRP A 67 -0.64 9.04 -7.15
CA TRP A 67 0.26 10.05 -7.73
C TRP A 67 0.44 11.31 -6.85
N GLN A 68 0.01 11.25 -5.58
CA GLN A 68 0.26 12.32 -4.63
C GLN A 68 1.71 12.30 -4.15
N LYS A 69 2.16 13.39 -3.51
CA LYS A 69 3.50 13.44 -2.93
C LYS A 69 3.58 12.54 -1.69
N TRP A 70 4.30 11.43 -1.81
CA TRP A 70 4.59 10.52 -0.70
C TRP A 70 5.95 10.82 -0.07
N SER A 71 6.02 10.66 1.25
CA SER A 71 7.28 10.72 2.01
C SER A 71 7.64 9.33 2.49
N TYR A 72 8.92 8.96 2.41
CA TYR A 72 9.40 7.61 2.70
C TYR A 72 10.37 7.63 3.88
N LYS A 73 10.23 6.64 4.78
CA LYS A 73 11.14 6.41 5.89
C LYS A 73 11.47 4.92 5.95
N VAL A 74 12.76 4.58 5.84
CA VAL A 74 13.25 3.23 6.11
C VAL A 74 13.36 3.06 7.62
N LEU A 75 12.75 2.01 8.16
CA LEU A 75 12.89 1.65 9.56
C LEU A 75 14.21 0.87 9.75
N PRO A 76 15.00 1.17 10.78
CA PRO A 76 16.20 0.41 11.12
C PRO A 76 15.88 -1.00 11.64
#